data_AF-A0A1F3V7H8-F1
#
_entry.id   AF-A0A1F3V7H8-F1
#
_cell.length_a   1.000
_cell.length_b   1.000
_cell.length_c   1.000
_cell.angle_alpha   90.00
_cell.angle_beta   90.00
_cell.angle_gamma   90.00
#
_symmetry.space_group_name_H-M   'P 1'
#
loop_
_entity.id
_entity.type
_entity.pdbx_description
1 polymer ?
#
loop_
_entity_poly.entity_id
_entity_poly.type
_entity_poly.pdbx_seq_one_letter_code
_entity_poly.pdbx_strand_id
1 'polypeptide(L)'
;MNNENSKQSNEATALTLMADFPKIYCPLVRKIFKIDPVIFKKLGSRYKLKAPEVYLVINKVNPGYEWVFEDPETIAVEKLDGTNIKIKTEKGRLVAVQNRMNIIDPLKVVGGPAHIVDGILRSASKDLIKPDGEQVGELIGPKLQGNPYKLESHEWYPFEKAITDLRYKSFHEHERNFENWSSWFKDHLHSRYFTKRASKLGLTESVFAEGVIFYNLKRKAENKSWRAKLRRDMFAWFYEPEIPVAGYDPNAEYSDEDLKLQDLKD
;
A
#
# COMPACT_ATOMS: atom_id res chain seq x y z
N MET A 1 5.56 48.13 -31.07
CA MET A 1 4.92 46.79 -30.99
C MET A 1 6.04 45.77 -30.89
N ASN A 2 6.17 45.09 -29.75
CA ASN A 2 6.87 43.81 -29.54
C ASN A 2 6.98 43.59 -28.03
N ASN A 3 5.86 43.24 -27.39
CA ASN A 3 5.84 42.98 -25.95
C ASN A 3 4.81 41.91 -25.54
N GLU A 4 4.63 40.86 -26.35
CA GLU A 4 3.68 39.77 -26.02
C GLU A 4 4.26 38.35 -26.07
N ASN A 5 5.45 38.13 -26.65
CA ASN A 5 6.00 36.77 -26.81
C ASN A 5 6.93 36.28 -25.69
N SER A 6 7.18 37.07 -24.63
CA SER A 6 8.04 36.65 -23.50
C SER A 6 7.28 36.18 -22.26
N LYS A 7 5.94 36.25 -22.25
CA LYS A 7 5.11 35.78 -21.13
C LYS A 7 4.54 34.37 -21.32
N GLN A 8 4.36 33.90 -22.56
CA GLN A 8 3.78 32.57 -22.82
C GLN A 8 4.78 31.41 -22.72
N SER A 9 6.08 31.66 -22.68
CA SER A 9 7.10 30.61 -22.52
C SER A 9 7.46 30.28 -21.05
N ASN A 10 6.90 31.01 -20.08
CA ASN A 10 7.16 30.80 -18.65
C ASN A 10 6.00 30.14 -17.88
N GLU A 11 4.82 29.97 -18.47
CA GLU A 11 3.69 29.28 -17.80
C GLU A 11 3.75 27.75 -17.93
N ALA A 12 4.59 27.22 -18.83
CA ALA A 12 4.83 25.78 -18.96
C ALA A 12 5.89 25.22 -17.98
N THR A 13 6.52 26.07 -17.17
CA THR A 13 7.76 25.75 -16.43
C THR A 13 7.58 25.74 -14.90
N ALA A 14 6.38 25.41 -14.41
CA ALA A 14 6.15 25.23 -12.98
C ALA A 14 5.05 24.20 -12.63
N LEU A 15 4.78 23.24 -13.51
CA LEU A 15 4.24 21.94 -13.05
C LEU A 15 5.35 21.31 -12.22
N THR A 16 5.36 21.69 -10.94
CA THR A 16 6.43 21.39 -10.00
C THR A 16 6.54 19.88 -9.97
N LEU A 17 7.66 19.35 -10.47
CA LEU A 17 7.96 17.92 -10.44
C LEU A 17 7.90 17.46 -8.99
N MET A 18 6.78 16.88 -8.61
CA MET A 18 6.66 16.15 -7.37
C MET A 18 7.57 14.92 -7.51
N ALA A 19 8.29 14.57 -6.45
CA ALA A 19 9.16 13.39 -6.49
C ALA A 19 8.35 12.13 -6.83
N ASP A 20 8.98 11.08 -7.32
CA ASP A 20 8.28 9.81 -7.51
C ASP A 20 7.85 9.20 -6.17
N PHE A 21 6.90 8.27 -6.23
CA PHE A 21 6.59 7.44 -5.06
C PHE A 21 7.75 6.48 -4.81
N PRO A 22 8.33 6.49 -3.60
CA PRO A 22 9.38 5.55 -3.26
C PRO A 22 8.83 4.13 -3.30
N LYS A 23 9.53 3.23 -4.01
CA LYS A 23 9.21 1.80 -4.00
C LYS A 23 9.33 1.23 -2.58
N ILE A 24 8.42 0.32 -2.25
CA ILE A 24 8.44 -0.43 -0.98
C ILE A 24 8.51 -1.91 -1.33
N TYR A 25 9.50 -2.60 -0.75
CA TYR A 25 9.83 -3.99 -1.08
C TYR A 25 9.34 -4.96 -0.01
N CYS A 26 9.23 -6.24 -0.39
CA CYS A 26 8.90 -7.33 0.51
C CYS A 26 10.12 -7.64 1.40
N PRO A 27 9.97 -7.85 2.72
CA PRO A 27 11.09 -8.26 3.56
C PRO A 27 11.49 -9.73 3.34
N LEU A 28 10.59 -10.53 2.75
CA LEU A 28 10.83 -11.93 2.40
C LEU A 28 11.02 -12.08 0.88
N VAL A 29 11.85 -13.03 0.49
CA VAL A 29 12.01 -13.46 -0.91
C VAL A 29 10.67 -13.97 -1.42
N ARG A 30 10.32 -13.62 -2.67
CA ARG A 30 9.11 -14.10 -3.35
C ARG A 30 9.48 -14.96 -4.55
N LYS A 31 8.70 -16.02 -4.76
CA LYS A 31 8.82 -16.91 -5.93
C LYS A 31 7.49 -16.99 -6.68
N ILE A 32 7.61 -17.21 -8.00
CA ILE A 32 6.48 -17.45 -8.89
C ILE A 32 6.11 -18.93 -8.85
N PHE A 33 4.84 -19.23 -8.62
CA PHE A 33 4.31 -20.57 -8.74
C PHE A 33 3.22 -20.59 -9.81
N LYS A 34 3.34 -21.51 -10.77
CA LYS A 34 2.32 -21.68 -11.80
C LYS A 34 1.08 -22.33 -11.20
N ILE A 35 -0.08 -21.88 -11.64
CA ILE A 35 -1.37 -22.47 -11.27
C ILE A 35 -2.06 -23.01 -12.52
N ASP A 36 -3.01 -23.92 -12.32
CA ASP A 36 -3.78 -24.51 -13.41
C ASP A 36 -4.51 -23.40 -14.22
N PRO A 37 -4.31 -23.32 -15.56
CA PRO A 37 -4.96 -22.33 -16.41
C PRO A 37 -6.50 -22.37 -16.38
N VAL A 38 -7.09 -23.55 -16.18
CA VAL A 38 -8.54 -23.75 -16.05
C VAL A 38 -9.04 -23.15 -14.75
N ILE A 39 -8.32 -23.36 -13.64
CA ILE A 39 -8.63 -22.74 -12.35
C ILE A 39 -8.47 -21.22 -12.45
N PHE A 40 -7.39 -20.73 -13.05
CA PHE A 40 -7.17 -19.31 -13.29
C PHE A 40 -8.31 -18.66 -14.07
N LYS A 41 -8.80 -19.30 -15.14
CA LYS A 41 -9.93 -18.79 -15.92
C LYS A 41 -11.20 -18.63 -15.08
N LYS A 42 -11.40 -19.51 -14.09
CA LYS A 42 -12.56 -19.48 -13.19
C LYS A 42 -12.41 -18.48 -12.04
N LEU A 43 -11.23 -18.40 -11.43
CA LEU A 43 -11.02 -17.72 -10.15
C LEU A 43 -10.06 -16.51 -10.22
N GLY A 44 -9.30 -16.35 -11.29
CA GLY A 44 -8.25 -15.33 -11.41
C GLY A 44 -8.76 -13.90 -11.18
N SER A 45 -9.94 -13.57 -11.71
CA SER A 45 -10.58 -12.26 -11.49
C SER A 45 -10.92 -12.01 -10.01
N ARG A 46 -11.46 -13.02 -9.30
CA ARG A 46 -11.80 -12.93 -7.87
C ARG A 46 -10.56 -12.63 -7.02
N TYR A 47 -9.42 -13.22 -7.38
CA TYR A 47 -8.15 -13.03 -6.68
C TYR A 47 -7.25 -11.95 -7.29
N LYS A 48 -7.76 -11.15 -8.24
CA LYS A 48 -7.01 -10.07 -8.93
C LYS A 48 -5.70 -10.55 -9.59
N LEU A 49 -5.63 -11.82 -10.02
CA LEU A 49 -4.46 -12.40 -10.69
C LEU A 49 -4.38 -11.91 -12.14
N LYS A 50 -3.17 -11.54 -12.58
CA LYS A 50 -2.92 -11.05 -13.97
C LYS A 50 -2.53 -12.17 -14.95
N ALA A 51 -2.12 -13.31 -14.44
CA ALA A 51 -1.62 -14.47 -15.18
C ALA A 51 -1.92 -15.75 -14.38
N PRO A 52 -1.83 -16.96 -14.98
CA PRO A 52 -1.98 -18.23 -14.28
C PRO A 52 -0.73 -18.53 -13.42
N GLU A 53 -0.40 -17.61 -12.54
CA GLU A 53 0.69 -17.70 -11.58
C GLU A 53 0.36 -16.88 -10.33
N VAL A 54 0.90 -17.32 -9.20
CA VAL A 54 0.86 -16.61 -7.92
C VAL A 54 2.28 -16.27 -7.47
N TYR A 55 2.42 -15.18 -6.73
CA TYR A 55 3.71 -14.71 -6.21
C TYR A 55 3.72 -14.88 -4.70
N LEU A 56 4.39 -15.92 -4.22
CA LEU A 56 4.35 -16.30 -2.82
C LEU A 56 5.67 -16.03 -2.14
N VAL A 57 5.63 -15.62 -0.87
CA VAL A 57 6.82 -15.52 -0.01
C VAL A 57 7.29 -16.90 0.40
N ILE A 58 8.61 -17.03 0.54
CA ILE A 58 9.27 -18.19 1.16
C ILE A 58 9.96 -17.74 2.45
N ASN A 59 10.34 -18.70 3.30
CA ASN A 59 11.05 -18.45 4.55
C ASN A 59 12.53 -18.11 4.32
N LYS A 60 12.75 -17.02 3.58
CA LYS A 60 14.08 -16.46 3.29
C LYS A 60 13.97 -14.94 3.32
N VAL A 61 14.75 -14.29 4.17
CA VAL A 61 14.77 -12.83 4.28
C VAL A 61 15.49 -12.24 3.07
N ASN A 62 14.94 -11.17 2.49
CA ASN A 62 15.64 -10.41 1.44
C ASN A 62 16.83 -9.67 2.05
N PRO A 63 18.03 -9.71 1.43
CA PRO A 63 19.19 -8.99 1.92
C PRO A 63 18.89 -7.50 2.18
N GLY A 64 19.25 -7.01 3.36
CA GLY A 64 19.02 -5.62 3.79
C GLY A 64 17.67 -5.36 4.45
N TYR A 65 16.84 -6.40 4.63
CA TYR A 65 15.54 -6.35 5.31
C TYR A 65 15.50 -7.11 6.64
N GLU A 66 16.66 -7.58 7.14
CA GLU A 66 16.81 -8.31 8.41
C GLU A 66 16.26 -7.51 9.60
N TRP A 67 16.40 -6.17 9.54
CA TRP A 67 15.86 -5.24 10.54
C TRP A 67 14.36 -5.40 10.79
N VAL A 68 13.59 -5.90 9.82
CA VAL A 68 12.15 -6.14 9.97
C VAL A 68 11.89 -7.21 11.03
N PHE A 69 12.78 -8.20 11.14
CA PHE A 69 12.70 -9.29 12.10
C PHE A 69 13.50 -8.97 13.37
N GLU A 70 14.70 -8.39 13.23
CA GLU A 70 15.67 -8.30 14.33
C GLU A 70 15.56 -7.01 15.16
N ASP A 71 15.17 -5.88 14.56
CA ASP A 71 15.22 -4.58 15.26
C ASP A 71 13.95 -4.36 16.10
N PRO A 72 14.03 -4.27 17.44
CA PRO A 72 12.86 -4.11 18.30
C PRO A 72 12.04 -2.85 17.98
N GLU A 73 12.66 -1.80 17.41
CA GLU A 73 12.00 -0.55 17.01
C GLU A 73 11.13 -0.68 15.75
N THR A 74 11.17 -1.84 15.07
CA THR A 74 10.29 -2.13 13.95
C THR A 74 8.84 -2.20 14.42
N ILE A 75 7.95 -1.50 13.71
CA ILE A 75 6.51 -1.50 13.95
C ILE A 75 5.77 -1.97 12.70
N ALA A 76 4.66 -2.69 12.89
CA ALA A 76 3.73 -3.04 11.81
C ALA A 76 2.53 -2.10 11.82
N VAL A 77 2.23 -1.51 10.67
CA VAL A 77 1.12 -0.59 10.44
C VAL A 77 0.25 -1.13 9.34
N GLU A 78 -1.08 -1.04 9.47
CA GLU A 78 -2.01 -1.46 8.42
C GLU A 78 -1.64 -0.85 7.07
N LYS A 79 -1.53 -1.72 6.06
CA LYS A 79 -1.55 -1.28 4.67
C LYS A 79 -3.00 -1.09 4.25
N LEU A 80 -3.39 0.18 4.03
CA LEU A 80 -4.70 0.49 3.49
C LEU A 80 -4.83 0.03 2.03
N ASP A 81 -6.00 -0.49 1.66
CA ASP A 81 -6.33 -0.98 0.33
C ASP A 81 -7.09 0.11 -0.45
N GLY A 82 -6.33 0.89 -1.22
CA GLY A 82 -6.85 1.99 -2.02
C GLY A 82 -5.96 2.33 -3.20
N THR A 83 -5.71 3.62 -3.40
CA THR A 83 -4.74 4.12 -4.39
C THR A 83 -3.83 5.18 -3.77
N ASN A 84 -2.53 5.08 -4.04
CA ASN A 84 -1.56 6.06 -3.54
C ASN A 84 -1.81 7.43 -4.20
N ILE A 85 -2.01 8.45 -3.38
CA ILE A 85 -2.15 9.84 -3.80
C ILE A 85 -1.16 10.69 -3.00
N LYS A 86 -0.45 11.55 -3.73
CA LYS A 86 0.45 12.56 -3.19
C LYS A 86 -0.17 13.92 -3.45
N ILE A 87 -0.09 14.78 -2.46
CA ILE A 87 -0.54 16.17 -2.55
C ILE A 87 0.63 17.10 -2.19
N LYS A 88 0.62 18.30 -2.77
CA LYS A 88 1.47 19.41 -2.32
C LYS A 88 0.59 20.57 -1.94
N THR A 89 0.82 21.12 -0.76
CA THR A 89 0.14 22.31 -0.25
C THR A 89 1.13 23.46 -0.05
N GLU A 90 0.66 24.68 -0.27
CA GLU A 90 1.41 25.92 0.00
C GLU A 90 0.45 26.95 0.60
N LYS A 91 0.73 27.40 1.82
CA LYS A 91 -0.09 28.35 2.59
C LYS A 91 -1.57 27.92 2.64
N GLY A 92 -1.82 26.63 2.82
CA GLY A 92 -3.15 26.03 2.88
C GLY A 92 -3.81 25.80 1.51
N ARG A 93 -3.18 26.16 0.39
CA ARG A 93 -3.70 25.91 -0.96
C ARG A 93 -3.19 24.58 -1.49
N LEU A 94 -4.05 23.78 -2.08
CA LEU A 94 -3.65 22.60 -2.86
C LEU A 94 -3.05 23.05 -4.18
N VAL A 95 -1.75 22.84 -4.37
CA VAL A 95 -1.01 23.29 -5.56
C VAL A 95 -0.70 22.17 -6.55
N ALA A 96 -0.63 20.92 -6.09
CA ALA A 96 -0.44 19.77 -6.96
C ALA A 96 -1.05 18.50 -6.37
N VAL A 97 -1.52 17.61 -7.25
CA VAL A 97 -2.02 16.27 -6.93
C VAL A 97 -1.37 15.28 -7.90
N GLN A 98 -0.93 14.14 -7.39
CA GLN A 98 -0.29 13.10 -8.18
C GLN A 98 -0.79 11.72 -7.71
N ASN A 99 -1.15 10.84 -8.64
CA ASN A 99 -1.24 9.41 -8.37
C ASN A 99 0.07 8.72 -8.78
N ARG A 100 0.21 7.42 -8.52
CA ARG A 100 1.44 6.68 -8.80
C ARG A 100 2.02 6.87 -10.22
N MET A 101 1.19 7.14 -11.22
CA MET A 101 1.59 7.21 -12.62
C MET A 101 1.52 8.62 -13.23
N ASN A 102 0.68 9.51 -12.70
CA ASN A 102 0.28 10.74 -13.38
C ASN A 102 0.07 11.91 -12.41
N ILE A 103 0.42 13.11 -12.85
CA ILE A 103 -0.07 14.36 -12.26
C ILE A 103 -1.56 14.50 -12.58
N ILE A 104 -2.34 14.96 -11.61
CA ILE A 104 -3.78 15.16 -11.70
C ILE A 104 -4.05 16.65 -11.59
N ASP A 105 -4.81 17.17 -12.56
CA ASP A 105 -5.40 18.51 -12.46
C ASP A 105 -6.61 18.45 -11.50
N PRO A 106 -6.53 19.06 -10.30
CA PRO A 106 -7.62 19.02 -9.32
C PRO A 106 -8.85 19.84 -9.75
N LEU A 107 -8.73 20.73 -10.75
CA LEU A 107 -9.82 21.57 -11.25
C LEU A 107 -10.51 20.98 -12.48
N LYS A 108 -10.04 19.84 -13.00
CA LYS A 108 -10.70 19.12 -14.09
C LYS A 108 -11.97 18.41 -13.61
N VAL A 109 -13.07 19.16 -13.49
CA VAL A 109 -14.36 18.65 -12.98
C VAL A 109 -15.04 17.73 -14.00
N VAL A 110 -15.03 18.08 -15.29
CA VAL A 110 -15.66 17.26 -16.34
C VAL A 110 -14.67 16.21 -16.84
N GLY A 111 -15.01 14.94 -16.63
CA GLY A 111 -14.19 13.80 -17.07
C GLY A 111 -12.87 13.61 -16.31
N GLY A 112 -12.62 14.39 -15.26
CA GLY A 112 -11.49 14.18 -14.37
C GLY A 112 -11.82 13.26 -13.18
N PRO A 113 -10.80 12.90 -12.37
CA PRO A 113 -10.98 11.96 -11.27
C PRO A 113 -11.58 12.65 -10.04
N ALA A 114 -12.84 13.10 -10.13
CA ALA A 114 -13.52 13.88 -9.09
C ALA A 114 -13.50 13.23 -7.69
N HIS A 115 -13.48 11.89 -7.63
CA HIS A 115 -13.37 11.12 -6.40
C HIS A 115 -12.07 11.36 -5.62
N ILE A 116 -10.97 11.68 -6.31
CA ILE A 116 -9.69 12.00 -5.67
C ILE A 116 -9.80 13.34 -4.95
N VAL A 117 -10.36 14.34 -5.62
CA VAL A 117 -10.54 15.69 -5.07
C VAL A 117 -11.51 15.65 -3.89
N ASP A 118 -12.65 14.95 -4.01
CA ASP A 118 -13.61 14.73 -2.91
C ASP A 118 -12.92 14.14 -1.66
N GLY A 119 -12.13 13.08 -1.84
CA GLY A 119 -11.41 12.46 -0.72
C GLY A 119 -10.37 13.39 -0.08
N ILE A 120 -9.66 14.20 -0.86
CA ILE A 120 -8.72 15.21 -0.35
C ILE A 120 -9.45 16.29 0.46
N LEU A 121 -10.55 16.84 -0.06
CA LEU A 121 -11.32 17.90 0.61
C LEU A 121 -11.93 17.40 1.93
N ARG A 122 -12.43 16.16 1.97
CA ARG A 122 -12.93 15.53 3.20
C ARG A 122 -11.84 15.33 4.25
N SER A 123 -10.62 15.04 3.82
CA SER A 123 -9.48 14.92 4.73
C SER A 123 -9.00 16.29 5.23
N ALA A 124 -9.09 17.33 4.40
CA ALA A 124 -8.86 18.70 4.82
C ALA A 124 -9.83 19.11 5.93
N SER A 125 -11.13 18.80 5.81
CA SER A 125 -12.14 19.13 6.83
C SER A 125 -11.99 18.36 8.15
N LYS A 126 -11.09 17.37 8.20
CA LYS A 126 -10.73 16.60 9.40
C LYS A 126 -9.35 16.98 9.94
N ASP A 127 -8.77 18.08 9.46
CA ASP A 127 -7.44 18.56 9.82
C ASP A 127 -6.32 17.53 9.57
N LEU A 128 -6.49 16.66 8.56
CA LEU A 128 -5.49 15.65 8.19
C LEU A 128 -4.44 16.15 7.20
N ILE A 129 -4.62 17.35 6.65
CA ILE A 129 -3.75 17.93 5.63
C ILE A 129 -2.97 19.09 6.23
N LYS A 130 -1.64 19.02 6.16
CA LYS A 130 -0.76 20.13 6.56
C LYS A 130 -0.88 21.31 5.59
N PRO A 131 -0.73 22.56 6.07
CA PRO A 131 -0.85 23.75 5.23
C PRO A 131 0.27 23.88 4.18
N ASP A 132 1.44 23.27 4.44
CA ASP A 132 2.61 23.38 3.59
C ASP A 132 3.32 22.04 3.41
N GLY A 133 3.86 21.82 2.21
CA GLY A 133 4.76 20.72 1.88
C GLY A 133 4.13 19.57 1.09
N GLU A 134 4.96 18.59 0.75
CA GLU A 134 4.50 17.34 0.11
C GLU A 134 4.03 16.33 1.16
N GLN A 135 2.90 15.70 0.89
CA GLN A 135 2.31 14.68 1.75
C GLN A 135 1.85 13.50 0.91
N VAL A 136 2.10 12.29 1.41
CA VAL A 136 1.71 11.03 0.79
C VAL A 136 0.66 10.32 1.64
N GLY A 137 -0.32 9.70 0.98
CA GLY A 137 -1.38 8.97 1.65
C GLY A 137 -2.11 8.02 0.72
N GLU A 138 -3.06 7.29 1.30
CA GLU A 138 -3.93 6.38 0.57
C GLU A 138 -5.30 7.00 0.38
N LEU A 139 -5.76 7.10 -0.85
CA LEU A 139 -7.17 7.37 -1.12
C LEU A 139 -7.94 6.05 -1.06
N ILE A 140 -8.92 5.98 -0.16
CA ILE A 140 -9.80 4.84 0.06
C ILE A 140 -11.25 5.28 -0.13
N GLY A 141 -12.15 4.34 -0.47
CA GLY A 141 -13.57 4.65 -0.57
C GLY A 141 -14.32 3.86 -1.64
N PRO A 142 -15.54 4.29 -1.98
CA PRO A 142 -16.34 3.73 -3.07
C PRO A 142 -15.52 3.59 -4.37
N LYS A 143 -15.80 2.57 -5.19
CA LYS A 143 -15.16 2.36 -6.50
C LYS A 143 -13.63 2.13 -6.48
N LEU A 144 -12.97 2.21 -5.33
CA LEU A 144 -11.55 1.93 -5.16
C LEU A 144 -11.37 0.56 -4.52
N GLN A 145 -10.69 -0.34 -5.23
CA GLN A 145 -10.29 -1.66 -4.74
C GLN A 145 -11.40 -2.56 -4.17
N GLY A 146 -12.66 -2.29 -4.52
CA GLY A 146 -13.82 -3.01 -3.97
C GLY A 146 -14.35 -2.44 -2.65
N ASN A 147 -13.81 -1.30 -2.18
CA ASN A 147 -14.22 -0.59 -0.96
C ASN A 147 -14.30 -1.52 0.26
N PRO A 148 -13.20 -2.18 0.65
CA PRO A 148 -13.22 -3.17 1.73
C PRO A 148 -13.66 -2.55 3.06
N TYR A 149 -13.49 -1.24 3.22
CA TYR A 149 -13.86 -0.49 4.42
C TYR A 149 -15.32 -0.02 4.47
N LYS A 150 -16.10 -0.30 3.41
CA LYS A 150 -17.53 0.06 3.27
C LYS A 150 -17.80 1.52 3.58
N LEU A 151 -16.95 2.39 3.04
CA LEU A 151 -17.12 3.82 3.15
C LEU A 151 -18.22 4.29 2.20
N GLU A 152 -19.00 5.26 2.63
CA GLU A 152 -20.03 5.92 1.80
C GLU A 152 -19.42 7.03 0.93
N SER A 153 -18.23 7.49 1.29
CA SER A 153 -17.51 8.57 0.61
C SER A 153 -16.02 8.27 0.55
N HIS A 154 -15.30 8.96 -0.34
CA HIS A 154 -13.86 8.82 -0.41
C HIS A 154 -13.18 9.54 0.75
N GLU A 155 -12.04 9.03 1.17
CA GLU A 155 -11.20 9.65 2.18
C GLU A 155 -9.74 9.47 1.78
N TRP A 156 -8.97 10.55 1.81
CA TRP A 156 -7.53 10.48 1.64
C TRP A 156 -6.84 10.41 3.01
N TYR A 157 -6.19 9.31 3.32
CA TYR A 157 -5.62 9.07 4.63
C TYR A 157 -4.09 9.21 4.60
N PRO A 158 -3.49 10.22 5.27
CA PRO A 158 -2.04 10.43 5.25
C PRO A 158 -1.29 9.23 5.86
N PHE A 159 -0.17 8.83 5.27
CA PHE A 159 0.64 7.73 5.83
C PHE A 159 1.21 8.05 7.20
N GLU A 160 1.55 9.31 7.48
CA GLU A 160 1.99 9.71 8.82
C GLU A 160 0.90 9.46 9.87
N LYS A 161 -0.36 9.72 9.51
CA LYS A 161 -1.51 9.44 10.37
C LYS A 161 -1.73 7.93 10.51
N ALA A 162 -1.52 7.16 9.45
CA ALA A 162 -1.58 5.69 9.51
C ALA A 162 -0.55 5.11 10.49
N ILE A 163 0.67 5.64 10.50
CA ILE A 163 1.72 5.19 11.43
C ILE A 163 1.28 5.32 12.89
N THR A 164 0.59 6.41 13.26
CA THR A 164 0.12 6.61 14.63
C THR A 164 -1.15 5.81 14.93
N ASP A 165 -2.10 5.81 14.01
CA ASP A 165 -3.45 5.35 14.28
C ASP A 165 -3.64 3.86 13.99
N LEU A 166 -2.93 3.32 13.01
CA LEU A 166 -3.18 2.00 12.44
C LEU A 166 -2.06 1.00 12.77
N ARG A 167 -1.28 1.28 13.82
CA ARG A 167 -0.27 0.36 14.35
C ARG A 167 -0.91 -0.87 14.99
N TYR A 168 -0.33 -2.04 14.74
CA TYR A 168 -0.66 -3.29 15.41
C TYR A 168 0.21 -3.46 16.66
N LYS A 169 -0.43 -3.52 17.84
CA LYS A 169 0.27 -3.84 19.09
C LYS A 169 0.64 -5.32 19.17
N SER A 170 -0.26 -6.19 18.69
CA SER A 170 -0.06 -7.64 18.63
C SER A 170 1.15 -8.07 17.80
N PHE A 171 1.66 -7.21 16.93
CA PHE A 171 2.93 -7.44 16.24
C PHE A 171 4.10 -7.70 17.20
N HIS A 172 4.09 -7.11 18.39
CA HIS A 172 5.15 -7.28 19.39
C HIS A 172 4.88 -8.43 20.37
N GLU A 173 3.74 -9.11 20.26
CA GLU A 173 3.32 -10.19 21.17
C GLU A 173 3.77 -11.57 20.67
N HIS A 174 4.29 -11.66 19.44
CA HIS A 174 4.72 -12.90 18.82
C HIS A 174 6.19 -12.83 18.43
N GLU A 175 6.88 -13.98 18.49
CA GLU A 175 8.23 -14.09 17.96
C GLU A 175 8.23 -13.82 16.45
N ARG A 176 9.23 -13.08 15.99
CA ARG A 176 9.34 -12.57 14.62
C ARG A 176 10.00 -13.59 13.72
N ASN A 177 9.27 -14.64 13.40
CA ASN A 177 9.63 -15.66 12.42
C ASN A 177 8.52 -15.84 11.38
N PHE A 178 8.82 -16.59 10.33
CA PHE A 178 7.92 -16.77 9.19
C PHE A 178 6.61 -17.44 9.59
N GLU A 179 6.68 -18.51 10.40
CA GLU A 179 5.54 -19.33 10.81
C GLU A 179 4.54 -18.50 11.63
N ASN A 180 5.02 -17.79 12.65
CA ASN A 180 4.17 -16.96 13.50
C ASN A 180 3.53 -15.82 12.73
N TRP A 181 4.27 -15.17 11.83
CA TRP A 181 3.72 -14.11 11.00
C TRP A 181 2.72 -14.64 9.98
N SER A 182 2.98 -15.79 9.37
CA SER A 182 2.04 -16.44 8.46
C SER A 182 0.71 -16.71 9.15
N SER A 183 0.73 -17.28 10.37
CA SER A 183 -0.47 -17.51 11.18
C SER A 183 -1.14 -16.19 11.59
N TRP A 184 -0.37 -15.21 12.06
CA TRP A 184 -0.91 -13.90 12.44
C TRP A 184 -1.62 -13.20 11.26
N PHE A 185 -1.03 -13.24 10.05
CA PHE A 185 -1.64 -12.71 8.84
C PHE A 185 -2.91 -13.46 8.44
N LYS A 186 -2.93 -14.76 8.65
CA LYS A 186 -4.07 -15.62 8.31
C LYS A 186 -5.27 -15.29 9.18
N ASP A 187 -5.06 -15.32 10.50
CA ASP A 187 -6.14 -15.47 11.47
C ASP A 187 -6.42 -14.17 12.28
N HIS A 188 -5.45 -13.25 12.35
CA HIS A 188 -5.51 -12.13 13.31
C HIS A 188 -5.30 -10.74 12.70
N LEU A 189 -4.95 -10.63 11.41
CA LEU A 189 -4.69 -9.37 10.74
C LEU A 189 -5.99 -8.65 10.32
N HIS A 190 -6.82 -8.31 11.30
CA HIS A 190 -8.02 -7.50 11.09
C HIS A 190 -7.65 -6.03 10.82
N SER A 191 -8.41 -5.36 9.95
CA SER A 191 -8.23 -3.94 9.64
C SER A 191 -8.49 -3.08 10.88
N ARG A 192 -7.47 -2.35 11.33
CA ARG A 192 -7.56 -1.38 12.42
C ARG A 192 -8.43 -0.20 12.02
N TYR A 193 -8.32 0.27 10.77
CA TYR A 193 -9.14 1.36 10.25
C TYR A 193 -10.62 0.98 10.30
N PHE A 194 -10.96 -0.21 9.78
CA PHE A 194 -12.32 -0.71 9.80
C PHE A 194 -12.82 -0.92 11.23
N THR A 195 -12.08 -1.59 12.10
CA THR A 195 -12.49 -1.84 13.49
C THR A 195 -12.78 -0.54 14.25
N LYS A 196 -11.96 0.50 14.09
CA LYS A 196 -12.22 1.82 14.72
C LYS A 196 -13.52 2.45 14.22
N ARG A 197 -13.79 2.36 12.92
CA ARG A 197 -15.05 2.85 12.33
C ARG A 197 -16.24 2.02 12.79
N ALA A 198 -16.13 0.69 12.72
CA ALA A 198 -17.15 -0.27 13.12
C ALA A 198 -17.58 -0.03 14.57
N SER A 199 -16.63 0.14 15.49
CA SER A 199 -16.90 0.46 16.89
C SER A 199 -17.70 1.77 17.05
N LYS A 200 -17.41 2.82 16.27
CA LYS A 200 -18.16 4.07 16.29
C LYS A 200 -19.57 3.95 15.71
N LEU A 201 -19.77 3.05 14.76
CA LEU A 201 -21.04 2.84 14.06
C LEU A 201 -21.87 1.68 14.62
N GLY A 202 -21.38 0.99 15.66
CA GLY A 202 -22.05 -0.20 16.22
C GLY A 202 -22.07 -1.41 15.28
N LEU A 203 -21.13 -1.49 14.33
CA LEU A 203 -21.01 -2.64 13.43
C LEU A 203 -20.25 -3.78 14.12
N THR A 204 -20.74 -5.01 13.99
CA THR A 204 -20.14 -6.21 14.59
C THR A 204 -19.27 -7.01 13.64
N GLU A 205 -19.30 -6.67 12.36
CA GLU A 205 -18.49 -7.33 11.35
C GLU A 205 -17.00 -7.01 11.50
N SER A 206 -16.17 -7.86 10.90
CA SER A 206 -14.73 -7.64 10.80
C SER A 206 -14.30 -7.79 9.35
N VAL A 207 -13.27 -7.03 8.98
CA VAL A 207 -12.65 -7.08 7.67
C VAL A 207 -11.16 -7.31 7.91
N PHE A 208 -10.55 -8.19 7.13
CA PHE A 208 -9.10 -8.36 7.17
C PHE A 208 -8.41 -7.20 6.47
N ALA A 209 -7.26 -6.77 6.99
CA ALA A 209 -6.39 -5.84 6.26
C ALA A 209 -5.81 -6.52 5.02
N GLU A 210 -5.43 -5.74 4.01
CA GLU A 210 -4.67 -6.24 2.86
C GLU A 210 -3.31 -6.80 3.29
N GLY A 211 -2.68 -6.12 4.25
CA GLY A 211 -1.34 -6.41 4.70
C GLY A 211 -0.84 -5.37 5.69
N VAL A 212 0.48 -5.31 5.83
CA VAL A 212 1.17 -4.33 6.67
C VAL A 212 2.27 -3.63 5.91
N ILE A 213 2.54 -2.39 6.31
CA ILE A 213 3.80 -1.71 6.06
C ILE A 213 4.59 -1.75 7.37
N PHE A 214 5.78 -2.33 7.31
CA PHE A 214 6.75 -2.25 8.38
C PHE A 214 7.46 -0.91 8.33
N TYR A 215 7.64 -0.29 9.48
CA TYR A 215 8.35 0.97 9.64
C TYR A 215 9.43 0.85 10.71
N ASN A 216 10.55 1.52 10.50
CA ASN A 216 11.56 1.75 11.53
C ASN A 216 12.04 3.21 11.48
N LEU A 217 11.50 4.04 12.37
CA LEU A 217 11.72 5.48 12.32
C LEU A 217 13.14 5.89 12.72
N LYS A 218 13.82 5.07 13.54
CA LYS A 218 15.24 5.25 13.84
C LYS A 218 16.08 5.10 12.57
N ARG A 219 15.88 4.02 11.82
CA ARG A 219 16.55 3.80 10.52
C ARG A 219 16.23 4.88 9.50
N LYS A 220 15.02 5.45 9.52
CA LYS A 220 14.66 6.62 8.70
C LYS A 220 15.56 7.81 9.01
N ALA A 221 15.76 8.12 10.29
CA ALA A 221 16.64 9.22 10.71
C ALA A 221 18.11 8.98 10.32
N GLU A 222 18.52 7.70 10.24
CA GLU A 222 19.85 7.28 9.79
C GLU A 222 19.99 7.17 8.25
N ASN A 223 18.98 7.58 7.47
CA ASN A 223 18.94 7.46 6.00
C ASN A 223 19.17 6.01 5.49
N LYS A 224 18.69 5.00 6.23
CA LYS A 224 18.73 3.58 5.85
C LYS A 224 17.38 3.12 5.28
N SER A 225 17.33 1.92 4.69
CA SER A 225 16.06 1.25 4.40
C SER A 225 15.24 1.11 5.68
N TRP A 226 14.03 1.68 5.67
CA TRP A 226 13.19 1.86 6.86
C TRP A 226 11.72 1.49 6.64
N ARG A 227 11.39 1.00 5.43
CA ARG A 227 10.05 0.55 5.06
C ARG A 227 10.11 -0.75 4.29
N ALA A 228 9.18 -1.66 4.62
CA ALA A 228 8.94 -2.88 3.87
C ALA A 228 7.44 -3.18 3.86
N LYS A 229 6.94 -3.96 2.90
CA LYS A 229 5.53 -4.34 2.80
C LYS A 229 5.37 -5.84 2.78
N LEU A 230 4.34 -6.36 3.43
CA LEU A 230 3.96 -7.76 3.34
C LEU A 230 2.43 -7.82 3.29
N ARG A 231 1.89 -8.65 2.41
CA ARG A 231 0.45 -8.75 2.17
C ARG A 231 -0.04 -10.17 2.38
N ARG A 232 -1.33 -10.31 2.69
CA ARG A 232 -1.98 -11.61 2.87
C ARG A 232 -1.94 -12.44 1.59
N ASP A 233 -2.11 -11.80 0.43
CA ASP A 233 -2.03 -12.43 -0.90
C ASP A 233 -0.63 -12.96 -1.26
N MET A 234 0.39 -12.74 -0.43
CA MET A 234 1.72 -13.31 -0.64
C MET A 234 1.88 -14.69 0.00
N PHE A 235 0.88 -15.23 0.70
CA PHE A 235 0.95 -16.55 1.34
C PHE A 235 0.05 -17.57 0.64
N ALA A 236 0.49 -18.82 0.54
CA ALA A 236 -0.27 -19.89 -0.15
C ALA A 236 -1.69 -20.08 0.43
N TRP A 237 -1.83 -20.02 1.75
CA TRP A 237 -3.11 -20.20 2.43
C TRP A 237 -4.17 -19.15 2.05
N PHE A 238 -3.79 -18.03 1.42
CA PHE A 238 -4.75 -17.05 0.92
C PHE A 238 -5.54 -17.56 -0.29
N TYR A 239 -4.91 -18.46 -1.06
CA TYR A 239 -5.46 -19.03 -2.29
C TYR A 239 -6.03 -20.43 -2.08
N GLU A 240 -5.47 -21.18 -1.13
CA GLU A 240 -5.88 -22.55 -0.83
C GLU A 240 -7.17 -22.62 0.01
N PRO A 241 -8.00 -23.67 -0.18
CA PRO A 241 -7.83 -24.79 -1.11
C PRO A 241 -8.34 -24.50 -2.53
N GLU A 242 -8.89 -23.31 -2.81
CA GLU A 242 -9.58 -23.00 -4.07
C GLU A 242 -8.64 -22.96 -5.29
N ILE A 243 -7.39 -22.52 -5.07
CA ILE A 243 -6.32 -22.58 -6.07
C ILE A 243 -5.15 -23.36 -5.45
N PRO A 244 -5.05 -24.67 -5.70
CA PRO A 244 -3.91 -25.46 -5.27
C PRO A 244 -2.62 -24.94 -5.89
N VAL A 245 -1.58 -24.72 -5.07
CA VAL A 245 -0.29 -24.22 -5.54
C VAL A 245 0.75 -25.33 -5.48
N ALA A 246 0.88 -26.08 -6.58
CA ALA A 246 1.78 -27.22 -6.65
C ALA A 246 3.25 -26.82 -6.46
N GLY A 247 3.99 -27.60 -5.67
CA GLY A 247 5.42 -27.40 -5.44
C GLY A 247 5.78 -26.21 -4.55
N TYR A 248 4.81 -25.59 -3.88
CA TYR A 248 5.09 -24.60 -2.85
C TYR A 248 5.54 -25.28 -1.56
N ASP A 249 6.78 -25.01 -1.17
CA ASP A 249 7.30 -25.29 0.17
C ASP A 249 8.03 -24.03 0.66
N PRO A 250 7.57 -23.38 1.75
CA PRO A 250 8.21 -22.17 2.25
C PRO A 250 9.65 -22.40 2.73
N ASN A 251 10.02 -23.64 3.08
CA ASN A 251 11.33 -23.99 3.65
C ASN A 251 12.25 -24.71 2.67
N ALA A 252 11.81 -24.97 1.43
CA ALA A 252 12.64 -25.60 0.42
C ALA A 252 13.81 -24.70 0.01
N GLU A 253 14.93 -25.33 -0.32
CA GLU A 253 16.04 -24.65 -0.99
C GLU A 253 15.68 -24.43 -2.46
N TYR A 254 15.71 -23.16 -2.87
CA TYR A 254 15.49 -22.77 -4.26
C TYR A 254 16.80 -22.26 -4.85
N SER A 255 17.09 -22.65 -6.08
CA SER A 255 18.28 -22.19 -6.79
C SER A 255 18.22 -20.68 -7.06
N ASP A 256 19.35 -20.02 -7.24
CA ASP A 256 19.35 -18.59 -7.59
C ASP A 256 18.65 -18.31 -8.94
N GLU A 257 18.57 -19.31 -9.83
CA GLU A 257 17.81 -19.23 -11.09
C GLU A 257 16.28 -19.24 -10.85
N ASP A 258 15.83 -19.96 -9.83
CA ASP A 258 14.44 -19.92 -9.34
C ASP A 258 14.09 -18.58 -8.71
N LEU A 259 15.09 -17.95 -8.08
CA LEU A 259 14.99 -16.66 -7.42
C LEU A 259 15.22 -15.54 -8.43
N LYS A 260 14.33 -15.41 -9.43
CA LYS A 260 14.33 -14.21 -10.25
C LYS A 260 14.01 -13.01 -9.36
N LEU A 261 15.03 -12.19 -9.09
CA LEU A 261 14.92 -10.82 -8.58
C LEU A 261 13.99 -10.03 -9.51
N GLN A 262 12.69 -10.05 -9.26
CA GLN A 262 11.76 -9.15 -9.93
C GLN A 262 11.51 -7.91 -9.08
N ASP A 263 12.36 -6.94 -9.38
CA ASP A 263 12.19 -5.49 -9.25
C ASP A 263 11.15 -4.90 -10.24
N LEU A 264 10.41 -5.73 -10.97
CA LEU A 264 9.63 -5.30 -12.13
C LEU A 264 8.18 -5.75 -12.02
N LYS A 265 7.29 -4.75 -11.92
CA LYS A 265 5.82 -4.81 -12.01
C LYS A 265 5.06 -4.93 -10.68
N ASP A 266 5.16 -3.89 -9.85
CA ASP A 266 4.00 -3.39 -9.12
C ASP A 266 3.52 -2.08 -9.76
#